data_AF-A0A6C1QHK6-F1
#
_entry.id   AF-A0A6C1QHK6-F1
#
_cell.length_a   1.000
_cell.length_b   1.000
_cell.length_c   1.000
_cell.angle_alpha   90.00
_cell.angle_beta   90.00
_cell.angle_gamma   90.00
#
_symmetry.space_group_name_H-M   'P 1'
#
loop_
_entity.id
_entity.type
_entity.pdbx_description
1 polymer ?
#
loop_
_entity_poly.entity_id
_entity_poly.type
_entity_poly.pdbx_seq_one_letter_code
_entity_poly.pdbx_strand_id
1 'polypeptide(L)'
;IALAQDLEERFDNKQLKDLEGLGDYNLGKSKGEQRYRKWCLNNKLFLNPINDISIESIAANDCILLPAMTLEYDQTPVYQTIFNQIKQEFVTGRFLLYDVITQLRRHYSDNGNLQMDTLDYATYSFSIEKVKIAFRMCYSILDKIGYLLNDYLDLGYKPDQVSFRKIWYIYKKNKPVGLNTKVSNTKNWAFRGLFWLSKDLYEKHDLEFVSSIEPDAKDLALMRNFIEHKSFKTVEFGELSFVDNGLTFLISRAEFELRTIKLFRLVRAAMIYLSLGINQEESKKANDRPTMPVYFIDLKDNSKY
;
A
#
# COMPACT_ATOMS: atom_id res chain seq x y z
N ILE A 1 -1.23 34.28 0.61
CA ILE A 1 -1.61 35.31 1.61
C ILE A 1 -3.10 35.22 1.92
N ALA A 2 -4.01 35.36 0.94
CA ALA A 2 -5.46 35.21 1.16
C ALA A 2 -5.91 33.86 1.75
N LEU A 3 -5.38 32.72 1.25
CA LEU A 3 -5.73 31.40 1.79
C LEU A 3 -5.22 31.17 3.22
N ALA A 4 -4.04 31.70 3.54
CA ALA A 4 -3.47 31.57 4.89
C ALA A 4 -4.27 32.41 5.90
N GLN A 5 -4.71 33.60 5.50
CA GLN A 5 -5.58 34.46 6.31
C GLN A 5 -6.99 33.86 6.47
N ASP A 6 -7.59 33.28 5.43
CA ASP A 6 -8.89 32.58 5.50
C ASP A 6 -8.80 31.31 6.38
N LEU A 7 -7.65 30.61 6.38
CA LEU A 7 -7.41 29.49 7.29
C LEU A 7 -7.21 29.95 8.74
N GLU A 8 -6.48 31.04 8.99
CA GLU A 8 -6.29 31.60 10.34
C GLU A 8 -7.58 32.21 10.91
N GLU A 9 -8.45 32.80 10.08
CA GLU A 9 -9.77 33.29 10.49
C GLU A 9 -10.75 32.14 10.82
N ARG A 10 -10.67 31.01 10.10
CA ARG A 10 -11.54 29.85 10.31
C ARG A 10 -11.07 28.92 11.43
N PHE A 11 -9.76 28.84 11.63
CA PHE A 11 -9.11 27.96 12.59
C PHE A 11 -8.16 28.81 13.43
N ASP A 12 -8.71 29.49 14.45
CA ASP A 12 -7.92 30.30 15.38
C ASP A 12 -6.77 29.43 15.95
N ASN A 13 -5.53 29.87 15.76
CA ASN A 13 -4.33 29.16 16.22
C ASN A 13 -4.34 28.85 17.73
N LYS A 14 -5.16 29.56 18.53
CA LYS A 14 -5.42 29.21 19.92
C LYS A 14 -6.25 27.92 20.07
N GLN A 15 -7.31 27.74 19.27
CA GLN A 15 -8.15 26.53 19.29
C GLN A 15 -7.38 25.27 18.88
N LEU A 16 -6.38 25.40 18.00
CA LEU A 16 -5.51 24.29 17.60
C LEU A 16 -4.56 23.82 18.71
N LYS A 17 -4.17 24.71 19.64
CA LYS A 17 -3.39 24.35 20.83
C LYS A 17 -4.23 23.69 21.92
N ASP A 18 -5.55 23.90 21.87
CA ASP A 18 -6.53 23.36 22.81
C ASP A 18 -7.16 22.03 22.33
N LEU A 19 -6.61 21.39 21.29
CA LEU A 19 -6.97 20.02 20.91
C LEU A 19 -6.41 19.02 21.95
N GLU A 20 -6.95 19.09 23.17
CA GLU A 20 -6.69 18.13 24.23
C GLU A 20 -7.25 16.75 23.85
N GLY A 21 -6.63 15.68 24.33
CA GLY A 21 -7.15 14.31 24.20
C GLY A 21 -6.84 13.55 22.90
N LEU A 22 -6.03 14.10 21.99
CA LEU A 22 -5.54 13.33 20.82
C LEU A 22 -4.72 12.08 21.23
N GLY A 23 -4.09 12.14 22.40
CA GLY A 23 -3.29 11.07 23.02
C GLY A 23 -4.07 10.09 23.91
N ASP A 24 -5.37 10.30 24.13
CA ASP A 24 -6.14 9.59 25.16
C ASP A 24 -6.85 8.31 24.66
N TYR A 25 -6.59 7.92 23.41
CA TYR A 25 -7.18 6.72 22.81
C TYR A 25 -6.40 5.46 23.20
N ASN A 26 -7.14 4.39 23.47
CA ASN A 26 -6.55 3.13 23.91
C ASN A 26 -5.75 2.45 22.77
N LEU A 27 -4.48 2.16 23.02
CA LEU A 27 -3.56 1.47 22.08
C LEU A 27 -3.62 -0.06 22.14
N GLY A 28 -4.60 -0.61 22.86
CA GLY A 28 -4.78 -2.04 23.01
C GLY A 28 -4.64 -2.53 24.44
N LYS A 29 -5.18 -3.73 24.69
CA LYS A 29 -5.22 -4.31 26.04
C LYS A 29 -3.87 -4.91 26.46
N SER A 30 -3.15 -5.50 25.51
CA SER A 30 -1.88 -6.20 25.79
C SER A 30 -0.67 -5.32 25.52
N LYS A 31 0.44 -5.56 26.25
CA LYS A 31 1.72 -4.91 25.96
C LYS A 31 2.23 -5.19 24.54
N GLY A 32 1.89 -6.36 23.97
CA GLY A 32 2.22 -6.72 22.59
C GLY A 32 1.49 -5.83 21.59
N GLU A 33 0.18 -5.71 21.74
CA GLU A 33 -0.66 -4.84 20.90
C GLU A 33 -0.22 -3.38 20.99
N GLN A 34 0.03 -2.86 22.19
CA GLN A 34 0.49 -1.48 22.38
C GLN A 34 1.83 -1.22 21.69
N ARG A 35 2.79 -2.17 21.75
CA ARG A 35 4.06 -2.05 21.02
C ARG A 35 3.85 -2.05 19.51
N TYR A 36 2.97 -2.93 19.01
CA TYR A 36 2.60 -2.97 17.58
C TYR A 36 2.01 -1.65 17.12
N ARG A 37 0.98 -1.14 17.81
CA ARG A 37 0.34 0.12 17.43
C ARG A 37 1.29 1.32 17.48
N LYS A 38 2.16 1.40 18.50
CA LYS A 38 3.20 2.44 18.58
C LYS A 38 4.18 2.34 17.40
N TRP A 39 4.60 1.13 17.04
CA TRP A 39 5.46 0.92 15.88
C TRP A 39 4.78 1.34 14.57
N CYS A 40 3.49 1.03 14.39
CA CYS A 40 2.72 1.48 13.23
C CYS A 40 2.57 3.01 13.17
N LEU A 41 2.30 3.68 14.30
CA LEU A 41 2.21 5.14 14.39
C LEU A 41 3.53 5.81 13.96
N ASN A 42 4.64 5.37 14.54
CA ASN A 42 5.98 5.90 14.25
C ASN A 42 6.37 5.68 12.79
N ASN A 43 5.93 4.57 12.19
CA ASN A 43 6.22 4.26 10.79
C ASN A 43 5.17 4.77 9.80
N LYS A 44 4.12 5.46 10.26
CA LYS A 44 3.06 6.03 9.40
C LYS A 44 2.31 4.95 8.61
N LEU A 45 1.93 3.86 9.28
CA LEU A 45 1.38 2.64 8.66
C LEU A 45 -0.11 2.38 8.95
N PHE A 46 -0.79 3.24 9.70
CA PHE A 46 -2.25 3.15 9.86
C PHE A 46 -2.97 3.79 8.68
N LEU A 47 -4.02 3.13 8.16
CA LEU A 47 -4.93 3.67 7.15
C LEU A 47 -5.85 4.74 7.75
N ASN A 48 -5.22 5.80 8.23
CA ASN A 48 -5.81 6.97 8.83
C ASN A 48 -4.95 8.19 8.41
N PRO A 49 -5.53 9.20 7.73
CA PRO A 49 -4.79 10.39 7.29
C PRO A 49 -4.21 11.22 8.45
N ILE A 50 -4.79 11.14 9.65
CA ILE A 50 -4.23 11.79 10.85
C ILE A 50 -2.84 11.23 11.15
N ASN A 51 -2.57 9.96 10.80
CA ASN A 51 -1.24 9.40 11.00
C ASN A 51 -0.19 10.11 10.15
N ASP A 52 -0.51 10.78 9.04
CA ASP A 52 0.48 11.54 8.27
C ASP A 52 1.06 12.72 9.07
N ILE A 53 0.20 13.43 9.80
CA ILE A 53 0.55 14.64 10.55
C ILE A 53 0.84 14.39 12.04
N SER A 54 0.44 13.23 12.57
CA SER A 54 0.55 12.93 14.00
C SER A 54 1.01 11.49 14.28
N ILE A 55 1.58 11.28 15.46
CA ILE A 55 1.89 9.97 16.04
C ILE A 55 1.06 9.70 17.31
N GLU A 56 0.06 10.54 17.57
CA GLU A 56 -0.84 10.41 18.71
C GLU A 56 -1.82 9.23 18.53
N SER A 57 -2.34 8.74 19.65
CA SER A 57 -3.17 7.53 19.71
C SER A 57 -4.46 7.59 18.87
N ILE A 58 -5.02 8.78 18.63
CA ILE A 58 -6.19 8.98 17.75
C ILE A 58 -5.97 8.43 16.32
N ALA A 59 -4.71 8.43 15.86
CA ALA A 59 -4.33 7.93 14.56
C ALA A 59 -4.13 6.40 14.51
N ALA A 60 -4.25 5.70 15.65
CA ALA A 60 -3.89 4.29 15.80
C ALA A 60 -4.98 3.30 15.35
N ASN A 61 -5.60 3.56 14.20
CA ASN A 61 -6.67 2.74 13.63
C ASN A 61 -6.68 2.76 12.09
N ASP A 62 -7.25 1.73 11.48
CA ASP A 62 -7.42 1.63 10.03
C ASP A 62 -8.87 1.99 9.66
N CYS A 63 -9.21 3.28 9.75
CA CYS A 63 -10.59 3.78 9.68
C CYS A 63 -11.13 4.00 8.25
N ILE A 64 -10.28 3.95 7.23
CA ILE A 64 -10.71 4.18 5.85
C ILE A 64 -11.57 3.02 5.33
N LEU A 65 -12.63 3.39 4.62
CA LEU A 65 -13.54 2.53 3.87
C LEU A 65 -13.81 3.18 2.51
N LEU A 66 -14.28 2.41 1.53
CA LEU A 66 -14.88 3.03 0.35
C LEU A 66 -16.13 3.83 0.73
N PRO A 67 -16.44 4.91 0.00
CA PRO A 67 -17.65 5.69 0.22
C PRO A 67 -18.92 4.87 -0.06
N ALA A 68 -20.08 5.48 0.22
CA ALA A 68 -21.32 5.03 -0.41
C ALA A 68 -21.18 5.09 -1.93
N MET A 69 -21.69 4.06 -2.62
CA MET A 69 -21.62 3.94 -4.07
C MET A 69 -23.01 3.64 -4.63
N THR A 70 -23.34 4.20 -5.78
CA THR A 70 -24.55 3.84 -6.53
C THR A 70 -24.22 2.73 -7.52
N LEU A 71 -24.86 1.57 -7.36
CA LEU A 71 -24.72 0.38 -8.20
C LEU A 71 -26.07 0.05 -8.88
N GLU A 72 -26.03 -0.76 -9.93
CA GLU A 72 -27.25 -1.33 -10.51
C GLU A 72 -27.90 -2.32 -9.53
N TYR A 73 -29.22 -2.50 -9.60
CA TYR A 73 -30.02 -3.19 -8.57
C TYR A 73 -29.58 -4.64 -8.30
N ASP A 74 -29.10 -5.34 -9.32
CA ASP A 74 -28.63 -6.73 -9.26
C ASP A 74 -27.13 -6.86 -8.94
N GLN A 75 -26.40 -5.76 -8.87
CA GLN A 75 -24.98 -5.77 -8.54
C GLN A 75 -24.76 -5.85 -7.03
N THR A 76 -24.02 -6.88 -6.61
CA THR A 76 -23.49 -6.97 -5.24
C THR A 76 -22.49 -5.83 -4.97
N PRO A 77 -22.23 -5.47 -3.69
CA PRO A 77 -21.23 -4.47 -3.30
C PRO A 77 -19.79 -4.97 -3.53
N VAL A 78 -19.45 -5.22 -4.79
CA VAL A 78 -18.23 -5.88 -5.23
C VAL A 78 -17.01 -5.04 -4.89
N TYR A 79 -17.08 -3.73 -5.08
CA TYR A 79 -15.95 -2.82 -4.81
C TYR A 79 -15.65 -2.74 -3.31
N GLN A 80 -16.68 -2.67 -2.46
CA GLN A 80 -16.52 -2.70 -1.00
C GLN A 80 -15.92 -4.03 -0.55
N THR A 81 -16.34 -5.14 -1.17
CA THR A 81 -15.81 -6.48 -0.88
C THR A 81 -14.32 -6.59 -1.25
N ILE A 82 -13.94 -6.15 -2.46
CA ILE A 82 -12.53 -6.12 -2.90
C ILE A 82 -11.70 -5.21 -1.99
N PHE A 83 -12.23 -4.04 -1.62
CA PHE A 83 -11.51 -3.13 -0.73
C PHE A 83 -11.32 -3.70 0.67
N ASN A 84 -12.31 -4.42 1.21
CA ASN A 84 -12.16 -5.15 2.48
C ASN A 84 -11.05 -6.19 2.42
N GLN A 85 -10.97 -6.94 1.31
CA GLN A 85 -9.87 -7.88 1.07
C GLN A 85 -8.52 -7.16 1.03
N ILE A 86 -8.40 -6.08 0.25
CA ILE A 86 -7.18 -5.26 0.17
C ILE A 86 -6.77 -4.76 1.57
N LYS A 87 -7.73 -4.29 2.37
CA LYS A 87 -7.49 -3.84 3.75
C LYS A 87 -6.92 -4.96 4.62
N GLN A 88 -7.51 -6.14 4.56
CA GLN A 88 -7.06 -7.27 5.36
C GLN A 88 -5.66 -7.73 4.95
N GLU A 89 -5.37 -7.77 3.65
CA GLU A 89 -4.04 -8.09 3.14
C GLU A 89 -3.01 -7.05 3.60
N PHE A 90 -3.33 -5.76 3.54
CA PHE A 90 -2.45 -4.68 4.02
C PHE A 90 -2.12 -4.83 5.50
N VAL A 91 -3.14 -4.99 6.35
CA VAL A 91 -2.97 -5.13 7.81
C VAL A 91 -2.17 -6.40 8.16
N THR A 92 -2.42 -7.50 7.43
CA THR A 92 -1.70 -8.77 7.61
C THR A 92 -0.23 -8.63 7.24
N GLY A 93 0.08 -8.10 6.05
CA GLY A 93 1.45 -7.87 5.62
C GLY A 93 2.22 -6.92 6.56
N ARG A 94 1.56 -5.85 7.02
CA ARG A 94 2.09 -4.92 8.02
C ARG A 94 2.46 -5.65 9.32
N PHE A 95 1.60 -6.55 9.80
CA PHE A 95 1.86 -7.32 11.01
C PHE A 95 3.00 -8.33 10.83
N LEU A 96 3.07 -9.02 9.68
CA LEU A 96 4.18 -9.95 9.38
C LEU A 96 5.53 -9.24 9.44
N LEU A 97 5.61 -8.01 8.93
CA LEU A 97 6.83 -7.20 8.97
C LEU A 97 7.19 -6.79 10.41
N TYR A 98 6.21 -6.32 11.18
CA TYR A 98 6.40 -5.99 12.60
C TYR A 98 6.89 -7.20 13.41
N ASP A 99 6.30 -8.36 13.17
CA ASP A 99 6.62 -9.60 13.86
C ASP A 99 8.09 -9.96 13.64
N VAL A 100 8.61 -9.85 12.41
CA VAL A 100 10.02 -10.12 12.11
C VAL A 100 10.97 -9.10 12.75
N ILE A 101 10.62 -7.82 12.71
CA ILE A 101 11.47 -6.74 13.26
C ILE A 101 11.58 -6.84 14.79
N THR A 102 10.54 -7.37 15.46
CA THR A 102 10.50 -7.45 16.92
C THR A 102 10.84 -8.83 17.48
N GLN A 103 10.76 -9.89 16.69
CA GLN A 103 11.18 -11.24 17.08
C GLN A 103 12.65 -11.49 16.73
N LEU A 104 13.49 -11.51 17.76
CA LEU A 104 14.91 -11.86 17.66
C LEU A 104 15.19 -13.37 17.78
N ARG A 105 14.15 -14.20 17.94
CA ARG A 105 14.30 -15.65 18.18
C ARG A 105 14.04 -16.44 16.90
N ARG A 106 14.81 -17.52 16.72
CA ARG A 106 14.57 -18.54 15.69
C ARG A 106 13.16 -19.11 15.83
N HIS A 107 12.46 -19.23 14.72
CA HIS A 107 11.14 -19.86 14.69
C HIS A 107 11.27 -21.38 14.63
N TYR A 108 10.35 -22.13 15.26
CA TYR A 108 10.41 -23.59 15.28
C TYR A 108 10.28 -24.22 13.88
N SER A 109 9.72 -23.48 12.90
CA SER A 109 9.69 -23.90 11.49
C SER A 109 11.09 -24.09 10.89
N ASP A 110 12.12 -23.47 11.46
CA ASP A 110 13.49 -23.66 11.01
C ASP A 110 14.11 -24.93 11.63
N ASN A 111 13.50 -25.55 12.64
CA ASN A 111 14.07 -26.72 13.31
C ASN A 111 14.09 -27.93 12.37
N GLY A 112 15.24 -28.60 12.26
CA GLY A 112 15.41 -29.74 11.35
C GLY A 112 15.46 -29.38 9.86
N ASN A 113 15.37 -28.10 9.50
CA ASN A 113 15.59 -27.62 8.13
C ASN A 113 17.09 -27.58 7.84
N LEU A 114 17.64 -28.70 7.37
CA LEU A 114 19.06 -28.83 7.07
C LEU A 114 19.45 -27.92 5.89
N GLN A 115 20.46 -27.07 6.10
CA GLN A 115 21.01 -26.17 5.08
C GLN A 115 22.52 -26.41 4.98
N MET A 116 23.09 -26.22 3.80
CA MET A 116 24.53 -26.27 3.59
C MET A 116 25.13 -24.90 3.84
N ASP A 117 26.21 -24.84 4.63
CA ASP A 117 26.99 -23.61 4.77
C ASP A 117 27.83 -23.41 3.50
N THR A 118 27.44 -22.41 2.70
CA THR A 118 28.12 -22.02 1.46
C THR A 118 29.20 -20.95 1.67
N LEU A 119 29.51 -20.59 2.92
CA LEU A 119 30.48 -19.55 3.30
C LEU A 119 30.19 -18.17 2.68
N ASP A 120 28.94 -17.93 2.29
CA ASP A 120 28.46 -16.69 1.69
C ASP A 120 27.74 -15.78 2.70
N TYR A 121 27.71 -16.18 3.98
CA TYR A 121 27.07 -15.47 5.09
C TYR A 121 25.58 -15.16 4.86
N ALA A 122 24.95 -15.84 3.90
CA ALA A 122 23.53 -15.67 3.61
C ALA A 122 22.66 -16.34 4.67
N THR A 123 21.63 -15.63 5.10
CA THR A 123 20.66 -16.12 6.08
C THR A 123 19.40 -16.60 5.38
N TYR A 124 19.11 -17.90 5.50
CA TYR A 124 17.86 -18.49 5.06
C TYR A 124 17.04 -18.89 6.29
N SER A 125 16.01 -18.11 6.59
CA SER A 125 15.16 -18.35 7.76
C SER A 125 13.70 -18.02 7.47
N PHE A 126 12.81 -18.62 8.26
CA PHE A 126 11.39 -18.28 8.27
C PHE A 126 11.13 -16.77 8.42
N SER A 127 11.95 -16.08 9.21
CA SER A 127 11.84 -14.64 9.40
C SER A 127 12.10 -13.85 8.11
N ILE A 128 13.14 -14.21 7.34
CA ILE A 128 13.42 -13.55 6.04
C ILE A 128 12.31 -13.84 5.02
N GLU A 129 11.80 -15.08 4.99
CA GLU A 129 10.69 -15.42 4.11
C GLU A 129 9.40 -14.66 4.47
N LYS A 130 9.13 -14.39 5.75
CA LYS A 130 8.04 -13.50 6.18
C LYS A 130 8.18 -12.08 5.62
N VAL A 131 9.39 -11.51 5.61
CA VAL A 131 9.62 -10.18 4.98
C VAL A 131 9.36 -10.24 3.48
N LYS A 132 9.82 -11.29 2.79
CA LYS A 132 9.53 -11.51 1.36
C LYS A 132 8.03 -11.65 1.10
N ILE A 133 7.28 -12.32 1.97
CA ILE A 133 5.81 -12.44 1.85
C ILE A 133 5.18 -11.05 2.02
N ALA A 134 5.53 -10.31 3.06
CA ALA A 134 5.03 -8.95 3.29
C ALA A 134 5.33 -8.02 2.11
N PHE A 135 6.53 -8.11 1.54
CA PHE A 135 6.93 -7.37 0.34
C PHE A 135 6.09 -7.73 -0.89
N ARG A 136 5.83 -9.02 -1.14
CA ARG A 136 4.98 -9.48 -2.25
C ARG A 136 3.53 -9.04 -2.11
N MET A 137 3.00 -9.05 -0.88
CA MET A 137 1.63 -8.58 -0.59
C MET A 137 1.43 -7.13 -1.02
N CYS A 138 2.42 -6.24 -0.85
CA CYS A 138 2.35 -4.86 -1.33
C CYS A 138 2.09 -4.78 -2.85
N TYR A 139 2.83 -5.53 -3.65
CA TYR A 139 2.62 -5.55 -5.10
C TYR A 139 1.28 -6.20 -5.48
N SER A 140 0.87 -7.25 -4.77
CA SER A 140 -0.45 -7.85 -4.97
C SER A 140 -1.58 -6.86 -4.69
N ILE A 141 -1.46 -6.06 -3.63
CA ILE A 141 -2.43 -5.01 -3.30
C ILE A 141 -2.48 -3.96 -4.41
N LEU A 142 -1.33 -3.47 -4.88
CA LEU A 142 -1.28 -2.49 -5.98
C LEU A 142 -1.96 -3.04 -7.23
N ASP A 143 -1.67 -4.29 -7.61
CA ASP A 143 -2.31 -4.91 -8.77
C ASP A 143 -3.83 -5.06 -8.58
N LYS A 144 -4.32 -5.40 -7.37
CA LYS A 144 -5.76 -5.41 -7.05
C LYS A 144 -6.41 -4.03 -7.12
N ILE A 145 -5.71 -2.97 -6.71
CA ILE A 145 -6.16 -1.58 -6.93
C ILE A 145 -6.30 -1.32 -8.44
N GLY A 146 -5.36 -1.81 -9.25
CA GLY A 146 -5.44 -1.75 -10.70
C GLY A 146 -6.68 -2.43 -11.28
N TYR A 147 -6.99 -3.65 -10.81
CA TYR A 147 -8.22 -4.37 -11.19
C TYR A 147 -9.49 -3.64 -10.78
N LEU A 148 -9.54 -3.16 -9.54
CA LEU A 148 -10.69 -2.40 -9.04
C LEU A 148 -10.94 -1.16 -9.90
N LEU A 149 -9.89 -0.38 -10.22
CA LEU A 149 -10.02 0.80 -11.07
C LEU A 149 -10.37 0.48 -12.52
N ASN A 150 -9.83 -0.62 -13.07
CA ASN A 150 -10.16 -1.07 -14.42
C ASN A 150 -11.67 -1.34 -14.57
N ASP A 151 -12.26 -2.00 -13.59
CA ASP A 151 -13.69 -2.31 -13.57
C ASP A 151 -14.53 -1.06 -13.24
N TYR A 152 -14.18 -0.35 -12.15
CA TYR A 152 -14.91 0.82 -11.66
C TYR A 152 -15.02 1.96 -12.67
N LEU A 153 -13.92 2.26 -13.39
CA LEU A 153 -13.89 3.31 -14.42
C LEU A 153 -14.19 2.77 -15.82
N ASP A 154 -14.54 1.48 -15.94
CA ASP A 154 -14.77 0.78 -17.22
C ASP A 154 -13.60 1.02 -18.20
N LEU A 155 -12.35 0.84 -17.76
CA LEU A 155 -11.19 1.16 -18.60
C LEU A 155 -11.02 0.20 -19.78
N GLY A 156 -11.64 -0.98 -19.73
CA GLY A 156 -11.73 -1.92 -20.84
C GLY A 156 -10.50 -2.80 -21.06
N TYR A 157 -9.56 -2.87 -20.10
CA TYR A 157 -8.43 -3.79 -20.19
C TYR A 157 -8.89 -5.22 -19.87
N LYS A 158 -8.35 -6.17 -20.63
CA LYS A 158 -8.50 -7.61 -20.34
C LYS A 158 -7.72 -7.99 -19.09
N PRO A 159 -8.14 -9.02 -18.32
CA PRO A 159 -7.49 -9.40 -17.06
C PRO A 159 -5.96 -9.56 -17.18
N ASP A 160 -5.47 -10.23 -18.22
CA ASP A 160 -4.03 -10.45 -18.47
C ASP A 160 -3.22 -9.17 -18.75
N GLN A 161 -3.91 -8.06 -19.01
CA GLN A 161 -3.32 -6.76 -19.32
C GLN A 161 -3.43 -5.77 -18.16
N VAL A 162 -4.24 -6.08 -17.14
CA VAL A 162 -4.39 -5.23 -15.97
C VAL A 162 -3.15 -5.30 -15.11
N SER A 163 -2.55 -4.14 -14.89
CA SER A 163 -1.62 -3.92 -13.79
C SER A 163 -1.81 -2.50 -13.28
N PHE A 164 -1.40 -2.25 -12.04
CA PHE A 164 -1.53 -0.92 -11.44
C PHE A 164 -0.94 0.21 -12.29
N ARG A 165 0.04 -0.09 -13.14
CA ARG A 165 0.71 0.92 -13.96
C ARG A 165 0.21 1.02 -15.38
N LYS A 166 -0.28 -0.07 -15.95
CA LYS A 166 -0.76 -0.08 -17.34
C LYS A 166 -2.10 0.63 -17.48
N ILE A 167 -2.95 0.59 -16.45
CA ILE A 167 -4.31 1.15 -16.52
C ILE A 167 -4.35 2.66 -16.86
N TRP A 168 -3.25 3.39 -16.67
CA TRP A 168 -3.18 4.82 -16.93
C TRP A 168 -3.01 5.20 -18.41
N TYR A 169 -2.68 4.26 -19.29
CA TYR A 169 -2.28 4.53 -20.68
C TYR A 169 -3.02 3.68 -21.71
N ILE A 170 -3.39 4.26 -22.85
CA ILE A 170 -3.89 3.51 -24.00
C ILE A 170 -2.70 2.91 -24.76
N TYR A 171 -2.79 1.62 -25.08
CA TYR A 171 -1.74 0.90 -25.81
C TYR A 171 -2.15 0.56 -27.23
N LYS A 172 -1.23 0.72 -28.18
CA LYS A 172 -1.33 0.22 -29.56
C LYS A 172 -0.06 -0.55 -29.90
N LYS A 173 -0.18 -1.81 -30.31
CA LYS A 173 0.97 -2.71 -30.54
C LYS A 173 1.96 -2.72 -29.35
N ASN A 174 1.42 -2.82 -28.12
CA ASN A 174 2.17 -2.80 -26.85
C ASN A 174 2.99 -1.53 -26.56
N LYS A 175 2.75 -0.43 -27.29
CA LYS A 175 3.36 0.87 -26.98
C LYS A 175 2.31 1.83 -26.44
N PRO A 176 2.63 2.62 -25.38
CA PRO A 176 1.73 3.66 -24.91
C PRO A 176 1.58 4.73 -25.99
N VAL A 177 0.35 5.14 -26.27
CA VAL A 177 0.02 6.16 -27.29
C VAL A 177 -0.50 7.45 -26.63
N GLY A 178 -0.98 7.36 -25.39
CA GLY A 178 -1.47 8.50 -24.63
C GLY A 178 -2.10 8.06 -23.31
N LEU A 179 -2.45 9.02 -22.47
CA LEU A 179 -3.18 8.76 -21.23
C LEU A 179 -4.57 8.19 -21.51
N ASN A 180 -5.05 7.32 -20.64
CA ASN A 180 -6.40 6.81 -20.71
C ASN A 180 -7.40 7.96 -20.49
N THR A 181 -8.18 8.26 -21.52
CA THR A 181 -9.11 9.40 -21.52
C THR A 181 -10.20 9.25 -20.46
N LYS A 182 -10.62 8.02 -20.15
CA LYS A 182 -11.57 7.75 -19.07
C LYS A 182 -11.02 8.16 -17.71
N VAL A 183 -9.71 8.07 -17.50
CA VAL A 183 -9.06 8.56 -16.28
C VAL A 183 -8.81 10.07 -16.34
N SER A 184 -8.21 10.58 -17.43
CA SER A 184 -7.81 11.99 -17.51
C SER A 184 -9.01 12.94 -17.45
N ASN A 185 -10.15 12.53 -17.98
CA ASN A 185 -11.37 13.34 -18.02
C ASN A 185 -12.08 13.45 -16.67
N THR A 186 -11.76 12.57 -15.70
CA THR A 186 -12.34 12.66 -14.34
C THR A 186 -11.99 13.98 -13.64
N LYS A 187 -10.85 14.61 -13.99
CA LYS A 187 -10.27 15.76 -13.28
C LYS A 187 -10.13 15.52 -11.76
N ASN A 188 -9.96 14.25 -11.37
CA ASN A 188 -9.90 13.80 -9.98
C ASN A 188 -8.47 13.90 -9.43
N TRP A 189 -8.27 14.69 -8.38
CA TRP A 189 -6.93 14.91 -7.82
C TRP A 189 -6.36 13.67 -7.15
N ALA A 190 -7.20 12.83 -6.54
CA ALA A 190 -6.75 11.61 -5.90
C ALA A 190 -6.32 10.56 -6.96
N PHE A 191 -7.04 10.43 -8.08
CA PHE A 191 -6.59 9.58 -9.19
C PHE A 191 -5.34 10.11 -9.89
N ARG A 192 -5.14 11.44 -9.96
CA ARG A 192 -3.85 12.01 -10.38
C ARG A 192 -2.74 11.64 -9.40
N GLY A 193 -3.02 11.66 -8.09
CA GLY A 193 -2.12 11.16 -7.06
C GLY A 193 -1.74 9.70 -7.28
N LEU A 194 -2.71 8.82 -7.58
CA LEU A 194 -2.45 7.43 -7.94
C LEU A 194 -1.62 7.27 -9.21
N PHE A 195 -1.88 8.08 -10.24
CA PHE A 195 -1.08 8.10 -11.45
C PHE A 195 0.38 8.43 -11.14
N TRP A 196 0.65 9.47 -10.35
CA TRP A 196 2.02 9.84 -9.97
C TRP A 196 2.67 8.78 -9.08
N LEU A 197 1.93 8.22 -8.13
CA LEU A 197 2.38 7.10 -7.32
C LEU A 197 2.77 5.88 -8.18
N SER A 198 2.07 5.64 -9.29
CA SER A 198 2.43 4.57 -10.22
C SER A 198 3.79 4.79 -10.90
N LYS A 199 4.28 6.04 -10.95
CA LYS A 199 5.60 6.40 -11.47
C LYS A 199 6.73 6.21 -10.46
N ASP A 200 6.40 6.14 -9.17
CA ASP A 200 7.34 5.73 -8.10
C ASP A 200 7.62 4.22 -8.11
N LEU A 201 7.07 3.51 -9.09
CA LEU A 201 7.34 2.11 -9.34
C LEU A 201 8.08 2.04 -10.70
N TYR A 202 9.23 1.34 -10.79
CA TYR A 202 10.07 1.28 -12.01
C TYR A 202 9.67 0.20 -13.03
N GLU A 203 9.61 0.52 -14.34
CA GLU A 203 9.38 -0.43 -15.44
C GLU A 203 10.49 -0.31 -16.50
N LYS A 204 11.02 -1.44 -16.98
CA LYS A 204 12.13 -1.49 -17.94
C LYS A 204 11.81 -0.87 -19.31
N HIS A 205 10.53 -0.74 -19.65
CA HIS A 205 10.08 -0.29 -20.98
C HIS A 205 9.58 1.17 -21.02
N ASP A 206 9.59 1.88 -19.90
CA ASP A 206 9.17 3.29 -19.83
C ASP A 206 10.36 4.23 -20.14
N LEU A 207 10.80 4.22 -21.40
CA LEU A 207 12.02 4.91 -21.87
C LEU A 207 12.00 6.44 -21.66
N GLU A 208 10.82 7.06 -21.59
CA GLU A 208 10.67 8.52 -21.44
C GLU A 208 10.97 9.02 -20.02
N PHE A 209 10.93 8.15 -19.00
CA PHE A 209 11.10 8.53 -17.60
C PHE A 209 12.31 7.90 -16.90
N VAL A 210 13.09 7.04 -17.57
CA VAL A 210 14.22 6.30 -16.94
C VAL A 210 15.27 7.23 -16.29
N SER A 211 15.47 8.43 -16.83
CA SER A 211 16.41 9.43 -16.33
C SER A 211 15.93 10.20 -15.09
N SER A 212 14.61 10.22 -14.82
CA SER A 212 14.00 10.97 -13.71
C SER A 212 13.35 10.10 -12.64
N ILE A 213 13.37 8.77 -12.81
CA ILE A 213 12.87 7.82 -11.80
C ILE A 213 13.82 7.76 -10.60
N GLU A 214 13.24 7.82 -9.40
CA GLU A 214 13.96 7.67 -8.12
C GLU A 214 14.77 6.34 -8.13
N PRO A 215 16.07 6.36 -7.76
CA PRO A 215 16.89 5.15 -7.69
C PRO A 215 16.23 4.00 -6.90
N ASP A 216 15.56 4.34 -5.80
CA ASP A 216 14.84 3.38 -4.96
C ASP A 216 13.74 2.61 -5.71
N ALA A 217 13.05 3.25 -6.65
CA ALA A 217 11.99 2.60 -7.43
C ALA A 217 12.55 1.49 -8.34
N LYS A 218 13.74 1.72 -8.92
CA LYS A 218 14.46 0.73 -9.74
C LYS A 218 14.81 -0.49 -8.91
N ASP A 219 15.37 -0.25 -7.73
CA ASP A 219 15.77 -1.32 -6.84
C ASP A 219 14.57 -2.11 -6.33
N LEU A 220 13.46 -1.47 -5.95
CA LEU A 220 12.24 -2.18 -5.54
C LEU A 220 11.70 -3.11 -6.64
N ALA A 221 11.71 -2.64 -7.90
CA ALA A 221 11.30 -3.46 -9.03
C ALA A 221 12.28 -4.62 -9.31
N LEU A 222 13.58 -4.39 -9.14
CA LEU A 222 14.59 -5.44 -9.22
C LEU A 222 14.38 -6.47 -8.10
N MET A 223 14.24 -6.03 -6.86
CA MET A 223 13.95 -6.88 -5.71
C MET A 223 12.71 -7.75 -5.95
N ARG A 224 11.60 -7.17 -6.44
CA ARG A 224 10.40 -7.95 -6.82
C ARG A 224 10.73 -9.05 -7.81
N ASN A 225 11.47 -8.74 -8.88
CA ASN A 225 11.82 -9.72 -9.90
C ASN A 225 12.67 -10.87 -9.32
N PHE A 226 13.65 -10.53 -8.46
CA PHE A 226 14.51 -11.55 -7.85
C PHE A 226 13.79 -12.38 -6.80
N ILE A 227 12.93 -11.79 -5.97
CA ILE A 227 12.14 -12.52 -4.97
C ILE A 227 11.17 -13.50 -5.64
N GLU A 228 10.57 -13.15 -6.78
CA GLU A 228 9.58 -14.00 -7.46
C GLU A 228 10.20 -15.06 -8.36
N HIS A 229 11.34 -14.77 -9.01
CA HIS A 229 11.79 -15.55 -10.15
C HIS A 229 13.29 -15.86 -10.18
N LYS A 230 14.09 -15.40 -9.20
CA LYS A 230 15.55 -15.64 -9.16
C LYS A 230 16.05 -15.89 -7.74
N SER A 231 17.38 -15.86 -7.56
CA SER A 231 18.03 -16.01 -6.27
C SER A 231 18.09 -14.68 -5.52
N PHE A 232 17.60 -14.65 -4.28
CA PHE A 232 17.60 -13.47 -3.42
C PHE A 232 18.21 -13.84 -2.06
N LYS A 233 19.41 -13.31 -1.80
CA LYS A 233 20.18 -13.57 -0.58
C LYS A 233 20.11 -12.37 0.35
N THR A 234 19.90 -12.66 1.63
CA THR A 234 19.92 -11.66 2.69
C THR A 234 21.08 -11.95 3.62
N VAL A 235 21.93 -10.96 3.89
CA VAL A 235 23.07 -11.06 4.80
C VAL A 235 22.86 -10.13 6.00
N GLU A 236 23.56 -10.37 7.11
CA GLU A 236 23.51 -9.47 8.27
C GLU A 236 24.18 -8.12 7.96
N PHE A 237 25.33 -8.14 7.31
CA PHE A 237 26.10 -6.96 6.92
C PHE A 237 26.55 -7.06 5.46
N GLY A 238 26.36 -5.99 4.70
CA GLY A 238 26.75 -5.93 3.29
C GLY A 238 26.00 -4.85 2.53
N GLU A 239 26.54 -4.48 1.38
CA GLU A 239 25.92 -3.53 0.46
C GLU A 239 25.10 -4.26 -0.61
N LEU A 240 24.14 -3.55 -1.20
CA LEU A 240 23.37 -4.03 -2.32
C LEU A 240 24.32 -4.38 -3.48
N SER A 241 24.28 -5.63 -3.92
CA SER A 241 25.15 -6.10 -5.00
C SER A 241 24.53 -7.25 -5.79
N PHE A 242 25.06 -7.46 -6.99
CA PHE A 242 24.76 -8.62 -7.82
C PHE A 242 25.93 -9.59 -7.75
N VAL A 243 25.63 -10.84 -7.41
CA VAL A 243 26.63 -11.92 -7.36
C VAL A 243 26.21 -13.05 -8.29
N ASP A 244 27.07 -14.07 -8.44
CA ASP A 244 26.82 -15.23 -9.30
C ASP A 244 26.51 -14.85 -10.76
N ASN A 245 27.33 -13.96 -11.34
CA ASN A 245 27.12 -13.40 -12.69
C ASN A 245 25.75 -12.73 -12.89
N GLY A 246 25.18 -12.16 -11.81
CA GLY A 246 23.89 -11.47 -11.85
C GLY A 246 22.68 -12.39 -11.65
N LEU A 247 22.88 -13.66 -11.32
CA LEU A 247 21.80 -14.59 -10.98
C LEU A 247 21.23 -14.34 -9.57
N THR A 248 22.06 -13.81 -8.67
CA THR A 248 21.69 -13.58 -7.28
C THR A 248 21.73 -12.09 -6.94
N PHE A 249 20.66 -11.61 -6.30
CA PHE A 249 20.62 -10.30 -5.68
C PHE A 249 20.93 -10.42 -4.19
N LEU A 250 21.93 -9.66 -3.71
CA LEU A 250 22.36 -9.65 -2.32
C LEU A 250 22.01 -8.30 -1.67
N ILE A 251 21.45 -8.36 -0.47
CA ILE A 251 21.06 -7.19 0.31
C ILE A 251 21.21 -7.46 1.81
N SER A 252 21.51 -6.44 2.61
CA SER A 252 21.46 -6.59 4.07
C SER A 252 20.03 -6.72 4.58
N ARG A 253 19.86 -7.42 5.70
CA ARG A 253 18.55 -7.58 6.34
C ARG A 253 17.90 -6.25 6.69
N ALA A 254 18.66 -5.35 7.32
CA ALA A 254 18.18 -4.03 7.74
C ALA A 254 17.69 -3.20 6.54
N GLU A 255 18.44 -3.21 5.44
CA GLU A 255 18.06 -2.48 4.22
C GLU A 255 16.81 -3.08 3.57
N PHE A 256 16.70 -4.42 3.54
CA PHE A 256 15.51 -5.08 3.00
C PHE A 256 14.26 -4.74 3.82
N GLU A 257 14.35 -4.78 5.14
CA GLU A 257 13.25 -4.40 6.05
C GLU A 257 12.85 -2.94 5.85
N LEU A 258 13.82 -2.01 5.77
CA LEU A 258 13.58 -0.58 5.55
C LEU A 258 12.88 -0.30 4.21
N ARG A 259 13.35 -0.92 3.12
CA ARG A 259 12.72 -0.80 1.79
C ARG A 259 11.31 -1.38 1.79
N THR A 260 11.09 -2.46 2.52
CA THR A 260 9.75 -3.04 2.69
C THR A 260 8.82 -2.07 3.43
N ILE A 261 9.27 -1.41 4.50
CA ILE A 261 8.50 -0.37 5.20
C ILE A 261 8.17 0.79 4.24
N LYS A 262 9.13 1.27 3.43
CA LYS A 262 8.89 2.33 2.43
C LYS A 262 7.81 1.90 1.42
N LEU A 263 7.85 0.66 0.96
CA LEU A 263 6.83 0.11 0.05
C LEU A 263 5.45 0.03 0.72
N PHE A 264 5.36 -0.34 2.00
CA PHE A 264 4.07 -0.30 2.74
C PHE A 264 3.51 1.12 2.84
N ARG A 265 4.35 2.15 3.04
CA ARG A 265 3.90 3.56 3.04
C ARG A 265 3.34 3.96 1.68
N LEU A 266 3.97 3.51 0.59
CA LEU A 266 3.47 3.73 -0.77
C LEU A 266 2.10 3.06 -0.98
N VAL A 267 1.96 1.80 -0.60
CA VAL A 267 0.68 1.07 -0.71
C VAL A 267 -0.41 1.72 0.15
N ARG A 268 -0.08 2.16 1.36
CA ARG A 268 -0.98 2.92 2.24
C ARG A 268 -1.51 4.17 1.52
N ALA A 269 -0.60 4.97 0.93
CA ALA A 269 -0.99 6.17 0.18
C ALA A 269 -1.90 5.82 -1.00
N ALA A 270 -1.61 4.74 -1.74
CA ALA A 270 -2.45 4.27 -2.84
C ALA A 270 -3.86 3.89 -2.36
N MET A 271 -3.99 3.21 -1.23
CA MET A 271 -5.31 2.87 -0.67
C MET A 271 -6.11 4.11 -0.24
N ILE A 272 -5.44 5.11 0.35
CA ILE A 272 -6.06 6.40 0.70
C ILE A 272 -6.56 7.12 -0.56
N TYR A 273 -5.70 7.27 -1.56
CA TYR A 273 -6.07 7.94 -2.80
C TYR A 273 -7.16 7.19 -3.57
N LEU A 274 -7.19 5.86 -3.52
CA LEU A 274 -8.28 5.08 -4.10
C LEU A 274 -9.62 5.44 -3.46
N SER A 275 -9.68 5.43 -2.13
CA SER A 275 -10.88 5.75 -1.38
C SER A 275 -11.38 7.17 -1.66
N LEU A 276 -10.46 8.15 -1.63
CA LEU A 276 -10.79 9.55 -1.91
C LEU A 276 -11.21 9.77 -3.37
N GLY A 277 -10.55 9.09 -4.31
CA GLY A 277 -10.85 9.18 -5.72
C GLY A 277 -12.24 8.64 -6.05
N ILE A 278 -12.58 7.47 -5.51
CA ILE A 278 -13.92 6.90 -5.67
C ILE A 278 -14.97 7.83 -5.02
N ASN A 279 -14.70 8.38 -3.83
CA ASN A 279 -15.62 9.31 -3.16
C ASN A 279 -15.93 10.54 -4.04
N GLN A 280 -14.90 11.14 -4.62
CA GLN A 280 -15.09 12.28 -5.51
C GLN A 280 -15.90 11.90 -6.76
N GLU A 281 -15.70 10.72 -7.35
CA GLU A 281 -16.50 10.30 -8.52
C GLU A 281 -17.95 9.98 -8.15
N GLU A 282 -18.20 9.28 -7.04
CA GLU A 282 -19.57 9.00 -6.57
C GLU A 282 -20.33 10.29 -6.24
N SER A 283 -19.67 11.30 -5.67
CA SER A 283 -20.29 12.61 -5.39
C SER A 283 -20.75 13.38 -6.63
N LYS A 284 -20.20 13.07 -7.81
CA LYS A 284 -20.57 13.71 -9.09
C LYS A 284 -21.75 13.02 -9.76
N LYS A 285 -22.11 11.80 -9.35
CA LYS A 285 -23.21 11.06 -9.97
C LYS A 285 -24.53 11.73 -9.59
N ALA A 286 -25.31 12.11 -10.60
CA ALA A 286 -26.70 12.52 -10.40
C ALA A 286 -27.56 11.27 -10.19
N ASN A 287 -28.37 11.27 -9.13
CA ASN A 287 -29.34 10.21 -8.87
C ASN A 287 -30.66 10.52 -9.57
N ASP A 288 -30.68 10.43 -10.90
CA ASP A 288 -31.88 10.68 -11.72
C ASP A 288 -32.83 9.47 -11.76
N ARG A 289 -32.40 8.33 -11.20
CA ARG A 289 -33.18 7.09 -11.08
C ARG A 289 -33.58 6.85 -9.63
N PRO A 290 -34.71 6.17 -9.36
CA PRO A 290 -35.04 5.72 -8.01
C PRO A 290 -33.92 4.86 -7.43
N THR A 291 -33.42 5.25 -6.25
CA THR A 291 -32.38 4.52 -5.52
C THR A 291 -32.93 4.03 -4.18
N MET A 292 -32.46 2.87 -3.73
CA MET A 292 -32.77 2.33 -2.41
C MET A 292 -31.49 2.32 -1.57
N PRO A 293 -31.44 3.02 -0.43
CA PRO A 293 -30.26 3.00 0.42
C PRO A 293 -30.09 1.63 1.07
N VAL A 294 -28.88 1.08 0.96
CA VAL A 294 -28.48 -0.15 1.65
C VAL A 294 -27.42 0.23 2.67
N TYR A 295 -27.72 -0.03 3.95
CA TYR A 295 -26.78 0.23 5.04
C TYR A 295 -26.00 -1.04 5.36
N PHE A 296 -24.68 -0.93 5.34
CA PHE A 296 -23.80 -1.99 5.81
C PHE A 296 -23.57 -1.84 7.32
N ILE A 297 -23.48 -2.98 8.00
CA ILE A 297 -23.13 -3.04 9.41
C ILE A 297 -21.63 -3.28 9.50
N ASP A 298 -20.95 -2.52 10.35
CA ASP A 298 -19.53 -2.73 10.62
C ASP A 298 -19.30 -4.13 11.20
N LEU A 299 -18.37 -4.87 10.58
CA LEU A 299 -17.91 -6.15 11.11
C LEU A 299 -17.13 -5.89 12.41
N LYS A 300 -17.74 -6.29 13.53
CA LYS A 300 -17.10 -6.25 14.85
C LYS A 300 -15.82 -7.07 14.82
N ASP A 301 -14.81 -6.62 15.56
CA ASP A 301 -13.52 -7.32 15.62
C ASP A 301 -13.64 -8.76 16.09
N ASN A 302 -14.56 -9.02 17.02
CA ASN A 302 -14.84 -10.37 17.46
C ASN A 302 -15.31 -11.25 16.30
N SER A 303 -16.04 -10.76 15.31
CA SER A 303 -16.54 -11.59 14.20
C SER A 303 -15.45 -12.01 13.19
N LYS A 304 -14.19 -11.61 13.39
CA LYS A 304 -13.04 -11.95 12.54
C LYS A 304 -12.22 -13.04 13.27
N TYR A 305 -12.58 -14.31 13.08
CA TYR A 305 -11.93 -15.47 13.71
C TYR A 305 -11.12 -16.28 12.70
#